data_AF-A0A699UJP0-F1
#
_entry.id   AF-A0A699UJP0-F1
#
_cell.length_a   1.000
_cell.length_b   1.000
_cell.length_c   1.000
_cell.angle_alpha   90.00
_cell.angle_beta   90.00
_cell.angle_gamma   90.00
#
_symmetry.space_group_name_H-M   'P 1'
#
loop_
_entity.id
_entity.type
_entity.pdbx_description
1 polymer ?
#
loop_
_entity_poly.entity_id
_entity_poly.type
_entity_poly.pdbx_seq_one_letter_code
_entity_poly.pdbx_strand_id
1 'polypeptide(L)' 'TKDHPLEQVIGNPSQSVRTRRQLESDAEMCMFTLTVSRTEPKNIKQAMADSDWIESMQEELH' A
#
# COMPACT_ATOMS: atom_id res chain seq x y z
N THR A 1 -16.99 -25.99 -28.91
CA THR A 1 -16.66 -24.85 -28.03
C THR A 1 -15.51 -24.13 -28.70
N LYS A 2 -15.60 -22.82 -28.97
CA LYS A 2 -14.48 -22.09 -29.58
C LYS A 2 -13.52 -21.73 -28.45
N ASP A 3 -12.45 -22.49 -28.31
CA ASP A 3 -11.40 -22.15 -27.38
C ASP A 3 -10.65 -20.92 -27.90
N HIS A 4 -10.41 -19.96 -27.00
CA HIS A 4 -9.68 -18.73 -27.30
C HIS A 4 -8.20 -18.93 -26.92
N PRO A 5 -7.25 -18.80 -27.86
CA PRO A 5 -5.82 -18.96 -27.60
C PRO A 5 -5.32 -17.98 -26.53
N LEU A 6 -4.50 -18.48 -25.60
CA LEU A 6 -3.97 -17.68 -24.48
C LEU A 6 -3.04 -16.57 -24.98
N GLU A 7 -2.37 -16.79 -26.11
CA GLU A 7 -1.47 -15.84 -26.76
C GLU A 7 -2.19 -14.57 -27.25
N GLN A 8 -3.53 -14.64 -27.38
CA GLN A 8 -4.36 -13.50 -27.77
C GLN A 8 -4.86 -12.67 -26.58
N VAL A 9 -4.63 -13.12 -25.33
CA VAL A 9 -5.07 -12.41 -24.13
C VAL A 9 -4.07 -11.31 -23.79
N ILE A 10 -4.55 -10.06 -23.71
CA ILE A 10 -3.75 -8.92 -23.27
C ILE A 10 -3.78 -8.84 -21.75
N GLY A 11 -2.60 -8.85 -21.12
CA GLY A 11 -2.44 -8.84 -19.68
C GLY A 11 -2.40 -10.25 -19.08
N ASN A 12 -2.09 -10.35 -17.79
CA ASN A 12 -2.01 -11.63 -17.11
C ASN A 12 -3.43 -12.13 -16.77
N PRO A 13 -3.88 -13.27 -17.31
CA PRO A 13 -5.22 -13.81 -17.04
C PRO A 13 -5.47 -14.15 -15.57
N SER A 14 -4.40 -14.37 -14.79
CA SER A 14 -4.47 -14.63 -13.36
C SER A 14 -4.52 -13.36 -12.51
N GLN A 15 -4.31 -12.17 -13.09
CA GLN A 15 -4.45 -10.91 -12.36
C GLN A 15 -5.92 -10.57 -12.16
N SER A 16 -6.26 -10.05 -10.98
CA SER A 16 -7.59 -9.51 -10.73
C SER A 16 -7.79 -8.19 -11.48
N VAL A 17 -9.04 -7.88 -11.80
CA VAL A 17 -9.42 -6.59 -12.36
C VAL A 17 -9.29 -5.53 -11.27
N ARG A 18 -8.52 -4.47 -11.54
CA ARG A 18 -8.42 -3.30 -10.66
C ARG A 18 -9.04 -2.09 -11.33
N THR A 19 -9.77 -1.30 -10.55
CA THR A 19 -10.27 -0.01 -11.00
C THR A 19 -9.20 1.06 -10.82
N ARG A 20 -9.34 2.20 -11.51
CA ARG A 20 -8.43 3.35 -11.34
C ARG A 20 -8.39 3.82 -9.88
N ARG A 21 -9.54 3.84 -9.21
CA ARG A 21 -9.67 4.20 -7.79
C ARG A 21 -8.90 3.24 -6.88
N GLN A 22 -8.90 1.94 -7.19
CA GLN A 22 -8.11 0.97 -6.44
C GLN A 22 -6.61 1.27 -6.57
N LEU A 23 -6.14 1.61 -7.77
CA LEU A 23 -4.72 1.96 -7.98
C LEU A 23 -4.32 3.23 -7.22
N GLU A 24 -5.19 4.23 -7.17
CA GLU A 24 -4.97 5.45 -6.37
C GLU A 24 -4.86 5.11 -4.89
N SER A 25 -5.80 4.32 -4.35
CA SER A 25 -5.77 3.88 -2.95
C SER A 25 -4.55 3.00 -2.64
N ASP A 26 -4.19 2.06 -3.52
CA ASP A 26 -3.00 1.22 -3.38
C ASP A 26 -1.72 2.10 -3.37
N ALA A 27 -1.68 3.15 -4.19
CA ALA A 27 -0.58 4.10 -4.23
C ALA A 27 -0.50 4.96 -2.97
N GLU A 28 -1.64 5.48 -2.49
CA GLU A 28 -1.72 6.22 -1.22
C GLU A 28 -1.24 5.37 -0.05
N MET A 29 -1.70 4.12 0.04
CA MET A 29 -1.28 3.18 1.07
C MET A 29 0.23 2.86 0.97
N CYS A 30 0.75 2.70 -0.24
CA CYS A 30 2.19 2.49 -0.48
C CYS A 30 3.00 3.71 -0.02
N MET A 31 2.54 4.93 -0.32
CA MET A 31 3.22 6.16 0.13
C MET A 31 3.18 6.31 1.65
N PHE A 32 2.06 5.98 2.29
CA PHE A 32 1.95 5.96 3.75
C PHE A 32 2.94 4.98 4.37
N THR A 33 2.93 3.71 3.94
CA THR A 33 3.86 2.68 4.44
C THR A 33 5.33 3.03 4.21
N LEU A 34 5.66 3.61 3.05
CA LEU A 34 7.01 4.12 2.78
C LEU A 34 7.42 5.27 3.69
N THR A 35 6.48 6.17 4.01
CA THR A 35 6.75 7.29 4.90
C THR A 35 6.98 6.80 6.33
N VAL A 36 6.07 5.98 6.84
CA VAL A 36 6.14 5.38 8.19
C VAL A 36 7.42 4.57 8.36
N SER A 37 7.79 3.73 7.39
CA SER A 37 9.05 2.95 7.45
C SER A 37 10.31 3.82 7.40
N ARG A 38 10.25 5.00 6.79
CA ARG A 38 11.38 5.93 6.74
C ARG A 38 11.51 6.74 8.02
N THR A 39 10.39 7.10 8.65
CA THR A 39 10.34 7.88 9.89
C THR A 39 10.27 7.02 11.14
N GLU A 40 10.31 5.69 11.01
CA GLU A 40 10.30 4.76 12.14
C GLU A 40 11.42 5.09 13.15
N PRO A 41 11.06 5.50 14.38
CA PRO A 41 12.04 5.89 15.38
C PRO A 41 12.82 4.68 15.89
N LYS A 42 14.15 4.80 15.93
CA LYS A 42 15.03 3.68 16.34
C LYS A 42 15.08 3.44 17.84
N ASN A 43 14.57 4.38 18.64
CA ASN A 43 14.52 4.27 20.09
C ASN A 43 13.34 5.04 20.68
N ILE A 44 13.01 4.68 21.92
CA ILE A 44 11.85 5.21 22.65
C ILE A 44 11.90 6.74 22.77
N LYS A 45 13.08 7.33 22.99
CA LYS A 45 13.20 8.79 23.13
C LYS A 45 12.89 9.53 21.83
N GLN A 46 13.31 8.96 20.69
CA GLN A 46 12.96 9.49 19.38
C GLN A 46 11.47 9.33 19.10
N ALA A 47 10.89 8.16 19.41
CA ALA A 47 9.46 7.93 19.25
C ALA A 47 8.60 8.88 20.08
N MET A 48 9.01 9.16 21.31
CA MET A 48 8.29 10.09 22.20
C MET A 48 8.42 11.56 21.78
N ALA A 49 9.41 11.90 20.95
CA ALA A 49 9.65 13.25 20.47
C ALA A 49 9.04 13.52 19.09
N ASP A 50 8.61 12.47 18.38
CA ASP A 50 8.02 12.54 17.05
C ASP A 50 6.49 12.47 17.18
N SER A 51 5.83 13.63 17.08
CA SER A 51 4.38 13.74 17.18
C SER A 51 3.66 12.98 16.07
N ASP A 52 4.22 13.01 14.86
CA ASP A 52 3.60 12.44 13.67
C ASP A 52 3.64 10.91 13.73
N TRP A 53 4.72 10.35 14.30
CA TRP A 53 4.79 8.92 14.62
C TRP A 53 3.76 8.50 15.67
N ILE A 54 3.58 9.28 16.74
CA ILE A 54 2.62 8.96 17.80
C ILE A 54 1.18 8.96 17.25
N GLU A 55 0.82 9.96 16.45
CA GLU A 55 -0.49 10.06 15.81
C GLU A 55 -0.72 8.87 14.86
N SER A 56 0.27 8.54 14.02
CA SER A 56 0.20 7.39 13.10
C SER A 56 -0.03 6.06 13.83
N MET A 57 0.68 5.82 14.93
CA MET A 57 0.51 4.60 15.74
C MET A 57 -0.85 4.56 16.45
N GLN A 58 -1.44 5.71 16.79
CA GLN A 58 -2.80 5.78 17.34
C GLN A 58 -3.86 5.50 16.28
N GLU A 59 -3.70 6.04 15.07
CA GLU A 59 -4.57 5.74 13.93
C GLU A 59 -4.55 4.24 13.57
N GLU A 60 -3.40 3.57 13.62
CA GLU A 60 -3.29 2.12 13.36
C GLU A 60 -4.00 1.27 14.43
N LEU A 61 -4.05 1.73 15.68
CA LEU A 61 -4.69 1.00 16.79
C LEU A 61 -6.22 1.14 16.84
N HIS A 62 -6.81 2.10 16.12
CA HIS A 62 -8.26 2.33 16.04
C HIS A 62 -8.95 1.33 15.10
#